data_AF-A0A7K1TAC7-F1
#
_entry.id   AF-A0A7K1TAC7-F1
#
_cell.length_a   1.000
_cell.length_b   1.000
_cell.length_c   1.000
_cell.angle_alpha   90.00
_cell.angle_beta   90.00
_cell.angle_gamma   90.00
#
_symmetry.space_group_name_H-M   'P 1'
#
loop_
_entity.id
_entity.type
_entity.pdbx_description
1 polymer ?
#
loop_
_entity_poly.entity_id
_entity_poly.type
_entity_poly.pdbx_seq_one_letter_code
_entity_poly.pdbx_strand_id
1 'polypeptide(L)'
;MQVLRRPVRRVSCRKGTAWVGGARTQPAPAVCYLSYAFLTCCYPMTLAMPLSLPALRHRLPLLLALGLSLTLSFALIAVRIVLTREPTFIFLLWNLFLAAIPFGLSAALHLAARPPGVRLLLPVGVVWLLFFPNAPYLVTDLFHLVPRPGVPYWYDLALIMSCAWNGLMLAYASLLDMHTLVRQRLGFWLGWVFATVALGLSAFGVYLGRFLRFNSWDIISNPFTLFYDILQRFLHPLHNRQAWGVTVVFWAFLLIGYATVRLLGQRKELGIEEQ
;
A
#
# COMPACT_ATOMS: atom_id res chain seq x y z
N MET A 1 -49.65 19.04 11.50
CA MET A 1 -50.60 18.54 12.52
C MET A 1 -49.89 17.45 13.32
N GLN A 2 -49.76 17.69 14.63
CA GLN A 2 -49.29 16.83 15.73
C GLN A 2 -47.97 16.04 15.62
N VAL A 3 -46.96 16.66 16.25
CA VAL A 3 -45.70 16.10 16.74
C VAL A 3 -45.95 15.43 18.10
N LEU A 4 -45.63 14.14 18.27
CA LEU A 4 -45.64 13.46 19.57
C LEU A 4 -44.22 13.39 20.15
N ARG A 5 -43.90 14.35 21.03
CA ARG A 5 -42.71 14.35 21.90
C ARG A 5 -42.96 13.44 23.10
N ARG A 6 -42.08 12.47 23.35
CA ARG A 6 -42.02 11.69 24.60
C ARG A 6 -41.38 12.54 25.72
N PRO A 7 -41.90 12.52 26.96
CA PRO A 7 -41.31 13.31 28.05
C PRO A 7 -40.12 12.59 28.72
N VAL A 8 -39.05 13.37 28.91
CA VAL A 8 -37.85 13.05 29.69
C VAL A 8 -38.20 13.04 31.19
N ARG A 9 -38.01 11.91 31.88
CA ARG A 9 -38.06 11.86 33.34
C ARG A 9 -36.76 12.43 33.92
N ARG A 10 -36.84 13.61 34.54
CA ARG A 10 -35.80 14.14 35.43
C ARG A 10 -35.92 13.44 36.79
N VAL A 11 -34.87 12.74 37.19
CA VAL A 11 -34.71 12.28 38.58
C VAL A 11 -34.12 13.44 39.38
N SER A 12 -34.89 13.90 40.35
CA SER A 12 -34.56 14.99 41.27
C SER A 12 -33.49 14.56 42.27
N CYS A 13 -32.42 15.35 42.35
CA CYS A 13 -31.35 15.25 43.33
C CYS A 13 -31.87 15.72 44.70
N ARG A 14 -31.91 14.83 45.71
CA ARG A 14 -32.25 15.19 47.09
C ARG A 14 -30.95 15.38 47.88
N LYS A 15 -30.65 16.62 48.25
CA LYS A 15 -29.62 16.98 49.23
C LYS A 15 -30.07 16.53 50.62
N GLY A 16 -29.26 15.72 51.29
CA GLY A 16 -29.39 15.38 52.71
C GLY A 16 -28.06 15.69 53.41
N THR A 17 -28.12 16.56 54.38
CA THR A 17 -27.01 17.15 55.15
C THR A 17 -26.51 16.25 56.28
N ALA A 18 -25.19 16.27 56.45
CA ALA A 18 -24.39 16.28 57.69
C ALA A 18 -24.75 15.35 58.86
N TRP A 19 -23.79 14.52 59.31
CA TRP A 19 -23.43 14.32 60.73
C TRP A 19 -21.99 13.78 60.88
N VAL A 20 -21.10 14.64 61.40
CA VAL A 20 -20.16 14.47 62.54
C VAL A 20 -19.24 13.23 62.64
N GLY A 21 -17.92 13.53 62.67
CA GLY A 21 -17.03 13.19 63.79
C GLY A 21 -16.41 11.79 63.85
N GLY A 22 -15.08 11.72 63.69
CA GLY A 22 -14.32 10.52 64.05
C GLY A 22 -12.87 10.54 63.58
N ALA A 23 -12.00 11.21 64.33
CA ALA A 23 -10.55 11.06 64.21
C ALA A 23 -10.14 9.62 64.56
N ARG A 24 -9.37 8.97 63.68
CA ARG A 24 -8.59 7.79 64.05
C ARG A 24 -7.30 7.74 63.23
N THR A 25 -6.20 7.97 63.93
CA THR A 25 -4.81 7.80 63.51
C THR A 25 -4.50 6.32 63.23
N GLN A 26 -3.91 6.00 62.09
CA GLN A 26 -3.11 4.77 61.90
C GLN A 26 -1.92 5.03 60.96
N PRO A 27 -0.80 4.31 61.15
CA PRO A 27 0.50 4.63 60.57
C PRO A 27 0.72 3.98 59.19
N ALA A 28 1.71 4.49 58.46
CA ALA A 28 2.16 3.99 57.16
C ALA A 28 2.61 2.51 57.21
N PRO A 29 2.64 1.85 56.04
CA PRO A 29 3.94 1.34 55.60
C PRO A 29 4.25 1.73 54.16
N ALA A 30 5.38 2.43 54.00
CA ALA A 30 6.08 2.60 52.75
C ALA A 30 6.82 1.30 52.41
N VAL A 31 6.21 0.41 51.62
CA VAL A 31 6.90 -0.75 51.03
C VAL A 31 6.29 -1.03 49.65
N CYS A 32 7.14 -1.31 48.66
CA CYS A 32 6.84 -1.85 47.32
C CYS A 32 6.33 -0.90 46.22
N TYR A 33 7.18 0.03 45.76
CA TYR A 33 7.09 0.55 44.37
C TYR A 33 8.47 0.64 43.68
N LEU A 34 9.39 -0.29 43.95
CA LEU A 34 10.75 -0.26 43.39
C LEU A 34 11.24 -1.57 42.75
N SER A 35 10.33 -2.41 42.23
CA SER A 35 10.75 -3.68 41.58
C SER A 35 10.19 -3.95 40.18
N TYR A 36 9.55 -2.97 39.51
CA TYR A 36 9.05 -3.17 38.14
C TYR A 36 9.77 -2.35 37.05
N ALA A 37 10.93 -1.76 37.36
CA ALA A 37 11.69 -0.95 36.40
C ALA A 37 12.90 -1.65 35.76
N PHE A 38 13.23 -2.90 36.13
CA PHE A 38 14.48 -3.54 35.73
C PHE A 38 14.35 -4.89 34.99
N LEU A 39 13.20 -5.16 34.35
CA LEU A 39 12.98 -6.37 33.53
C LEU A 39 12.59 -6.07 32.07
N THR A 40 12.99 -4.92 31.52
CA THR A 40 12.84 -4.59 30.08
C THR A 40 14.15 -4.56 29.30
N CYS A 41 15.23 -5.14 29.85
CA CYS A 41 16.47 -5.35 29.10
C CYS A 41 16.53 -6.83 28.68
N CYS A 42 16.76 -7.08 27.39
CA CYS A 42 16.84 -8.40 26.74
C CYS A 42 15.52 -9.01 26.26
N TYR A 43 14.77 -8.30 25.41
CA TYR A 43 14.09 -9.01 24.32
C TYR A 43 15.13 -9.27 23.21
N PRO A 44 15.32 -10.51 22.74
CA PRO A 44 15.97 -10.69 21.45
C PRO A 44 15.16 -9.89 20.44
N MET A 45 15.84 -9.07 19.65
CA MET A 45 15.26 -8.32 18.54
C MET A 45 14.94 -9.31 17.41
N THR A 46 14.09 -10.30 17.67
CA THR A 46 13.53 -11.17 16.66
C THR A 46 12.62 -10.31 15.80
N LEU A 47 13.08 -10.03 14.60
CA LEU A 47 12.39 -9.32 13.52
C LEU A 47 11.14 -10.07 13.00
N ALA A 48 10.60 -11.01 13.78
CA ALA A 48 9.40 -11.75 13.46
C ALA A 48 8.20 -10.97 13.97
N MET A 49 7.53 -10.24 13.09
CA MET A 49 6.22 -9.68 13.41
C MET A 49 5.24 -10.83 13.64
N PRO A 50 4.63 -10.95 14.84
CA PRO A 50 3.60 -11.96 15.06
C PRO A 50 2.43 -11.72 14.10
N LEU A 51 1.97 -12.79 13.45
CA LEU A 51 0.91 -12.75 12.43
C LEU A 51 -0.48 -12.70 13.09
N SER A 52 -1.36 -11.83 12.60
CA SER A 52 -2.76 -11.81 13.03
C SER A 52 -3.64 -12.73 12.17
N LEU A 53 -4.04 -13.87 12.74
CA LEU A 53 -4.93 -14.84 12.08
C LEU A 53 -6.28 -14.23 11.61
N PRO A 54 -6.93 -13.34 12.37
CA PRO A 54 -8.14 -12.68 11.89
C PRO A 54 -7.89 -11.83 10.65
N ALA A 55 -6.82 -11.01 10.62
CA ALA A 55 -6.52 -10.17 9.45
C ALA A 55 -6.19 -11.02 8.22
N LEU A 56 -5.45 -12.12 8.40
CA LEU A 56 -5.15 -13.06 7.32
C LEU A 56 -6.44 -13.65 6.71
N ARG A 57 -7.40 -14.08 7.55
CA ARG A 57 -8.67 -14.65 7.07
C ARG A 57 -9.47 -13.66 6.21
N HIS A 58 -9.51 -12.39 6.61
CA HIS A 58 -10.18 -11.33 5.84
C HIS A 58 -9.45 -11.02 4.51
N ARG A 59 -8.12 -11.17 4.50
CA ARG A 59 -7.26 -10.92 3.33
C ARG A 59 -7.18 -12.10 2.36
N LEU A 60 -7.46 -13.31 2.82
CA LEU A 60 -7.30 -14.54 2.04
C LEU A 60 -7.98 -14.50 0.66
N PRO A 61 -9.23 -14.02 0.50
CA PRO A 61 -9.87 -13.97 -0.83
C PRO A 61 -9.11 -13.09 -1.82
N LEU A 62 -8.59 -11.95 -1.36
CA LEU A 62 -7.77 -11.06 -2.20
C LEU A 62 -6.46 -11.74 -2.58
N LEU A 63 -5.78 -12.38 -1.62
CA LEU A 63 -4.53 -13.10 -1.86
C LEU A 63 -4.72 -14.25 -2.85
N LEU A 64 -5.81 -15.01 -2.74
CA LEU A 64 -6.15 -16.08 -3.67
C LEU A 64 -6.45 -15.54 -5.07
N ALA A 65 -7.21 -14.46 -5.19
CA ALA A 65 -7.51 -13.84 -6.48
C ALA A 65 -6.25 -13.30 -7.18
N LEU A 66 -5.37 -12.61 -6.43
CA LEU A 66 -4.08 -12.14 -6.94
C LEU A 66 -3.17 -13.31 -7.32
N GLY A 67 -3.09 -14.34 -6.47
CA GLY A 67 -2.31 -15.54 -6.73
C GLY A 67 -2.76 -16.27 -8.00
N LEU A 68 -4.08 -16.38 -8.21
CA LEU A 68 -4.66 -16.96 -9.43
C LEU A 68 -4.32 -16.11 -10.66
N SER A 69 -4.44 -14.79 -10.57
CA SER A 69 -4.12 -13.87 -11.68
C SER A 69 -2.63 -13.87 -12.04
N LEU A 70 -1.75 -13.97 -11.04
CA LEU A 70 -0.31 -14.13 -11.24
C LEU A 70 -0.02 -15.48 -11.91
N THR A 71 -0.63 -16.56 -11.42
CA THR A 71 -0.49 -17.90 -12.00
C THR A 71 -0.88 -17.91 -13.48
N LEU A 72 -1.98 -17.24 -13.85
CA LEU A 72 -2.37 -17.06 -15.25
C LEU A 72 -1.27 -16.37 -16.08
N SER A 73 -0.68 -15.29 -15.57
CA SER A 73 0.39 -14.56 -16.28
C SER A 73 1.64 -15.43 -16.47
N PHE A 74 2.06 -16.15 -15.44
CA PHE A 74 3.17 -17.10 -15.54
C PHE A 74 2.87 -18.22 -16.55
N ALA A 75 1.65 -18.77 -16.52
CA ALA A 75 1.24 -19.82 -17.44
C ALA A 75 1.23 -19.34 -18.90
N LEU A 76 0.75 -18.12 -19.17
CA LEU A 76 0.76 -17.55 -20.52
C LEU A 76 2.20 -17.37 -21.04
N ILE A 77 3.11 -16.87 -20.20
CA ILE A 77 4.52 -16.73 -20.57
C ILE A 77 5.15 -18.11 -20.83
N ALA A 78 4.91 -19.08 -19.95
CA ALA A 78 5.44 -20.43 -20.09
C ALA A 78 4.96 -21.13 -21.38
N VAL A 79 3.64 -21.09 -21.64
CA VAL A 79 3.05 -21.67 -22.87
C VAL A 79 3.65 -21.02 -24.10
N ARG A 80 3.79 -19.69 -24.13
CA ARG A 80 4.44 -18.98 -25.24
C ARG A 80 5.86 -19.47 -25.49
N ILE A 81 6.67 -19.61 -24.45
CA ILE A 81 8.06 -20.07 -24.54
C ILE A 81 8.11 -21.51 -25.05
N VAL A 82 7.21 -22.38 -24.59
CA VAL A 82 7.13 -23.78 -25.04
C VAL A 82 6.77 -23.87 -26.53
N LEU A 83 5.82 -23.05 -26.99
CA LEU A 83 5.36 -23.04 -28.39
C LEU A 83 6.41 -22.44 -29.35
N THR A 84 7.05 -21.34 -28.96
CA THR A 84 8.00 -20.61 -29.83
C THR A 84 9.45 -21.05 -29.68
N ARG A 85 9.79 -21.74 -28.59
CA ARG A 85 11.17 -22.03 -28.16
C ARG A 85 12.03 -20.77 -27.95
N GLU A 86 11.41 -19.60 -27.85
CA GLU A 86 12.09 -18.33 -27.62
C GLU A 86 11.73 -17.73 -26.27
N PRO A 87 12.73 -17.25 -25.48
CA PRO A 87 12.51 -16.63 -24.17
C PRO A 87 11.97 -15.18 -24.27
N THR A 88 11.01 -14.91 -25.14
CA THR A 88 10.39 -13.57 -25.23
C THR A 88 9.55 -13.30 -23.97
N PHE A 89 9.50 -12.03 -23.55
CA PHE A 89 8.74 -11.55 -22.39
C PHE A 89 9.19 -12.03 -21.01
N ILE A 90 10.34 -12.71 -20.88
CA ILE A 90 10.91 -13.06 -19.56
C ILE A 90 11.15 -11.82 -18.68
N PHE A 91 11.47 -10.67 -19.29
CA PHE A 91 11.63 -9.41 -18.54
C PHE A 91 10.34 -8.99 -17.80
N LEU A 92 9.15 -9.40 -18.26
CA LEU A 92 7.90 -9.16 -17.54
C LEU A 92 7.85 -9.90 -16.20
N LEU A 93 8.49 -11.08 -16.12
CA LEU A 93 8.58 -11.82 -14.85
C LEU A 93 9.41 -11.05 -13.84
N TRP A 94 10.51 -10.43 -14.30
CA TRP A 94 11.34 -9.58 -13.47
C TRP A 94 10.58 -8.33 -13.01
N ASN A 95 9.88 -7.66 -13.92
CA ASN A 95 9.06 -6.49 -13.59
C ASN A 95 7.93 -6.85 -12.61
N LEU A 96 7.29 -8.00 -12.78
CA LEU A 96 6.24 -8.49 -11.91
C LEU A 96 6.77 -8.84 -10.51
N PHE A 97 7.97 -9.40 -10.42
CA PHE A 97 8.66 -9.60 -9.15
C PHE A 97 8.92 -8.27 -8.44
N LEU A 98 9.47 -7.26 -9.14
CA LEU A 98 9.69 -5.93 -8.57
C LEU A 98 8.37 -5.27 -8.14
N ALA A 99 7.31 -5.45 -8.91
CA ALA A 99 5.96 -4.96 -8.60
C ALA A 99 5.33 -5.64 -7.36
N ALA A 100 5.74 -6.86 -7.04
CA ALA A 100 5.24 -7.59 -5.87
C ALA A 100 5.89 -7.13 -4.55
N ILE A 101 7.09 -6.52 -4.59
CA ILE A 101 7.82 -6.07 -3.39
C ILE A 101 7.00 -5.07 -2.56
N PRO A 102 6.46 -3.96 -3.12
CA PRO A 102 5.64 -3.01 -2.37
C PRO A 102 4.42 -3.68 -1.71
N PHE A 103 3.77 -4.61 -2.41
CA PHE A 103 2.63 -5.35 -1.87
C PHE A 103 3.03 -6.28 -0.74
N GLY A 104 4.13 -7.03 -0.88
CA GLY A 104 4.64 -7.88 0.19
C GLY A 104 4.97 -7.10 1.46
N LEU A 105 5.61 -5.92 1.31
CA LEU A 105 5.91 -5.03 2.44
C LEU A 105 4.64 -4.50 3.10
N SER A 106 3.68 -3.98 2.31
CA SER A 106 2.46 -3.40 2.86
C SER A 106 1.56 -4.46 3.52
N ALA A 107 1.47 -5.66 2.92
CA ALA A 107 0.73 -6.77 3.47
C ALA A 107 1.35 -7.24 4.78
N ALA A 108 2.69 -7.35 4.88
CA ALA A 108 3.36 -7.69 6.12
C ALA A 108 3.05 -6.68 7.24
N LEU A 109 3.06 -5.38 6.93
CA LEU A 109 2.66 -4.33 7.88
C LEU A 109 1.18 -4.43 8.29
N HIS A 110 0.30 -4.79 7.36
CA HIS A 110 -1.13 -4.90 7.62
C HIS A 110 -1.50 -6.15 8.44
N LEU A 111 -0.80 -7.27 8.22
CA LEU A 111 -1.03 -8.52 8.94
C LEU A 111 -0.32 -8.57 10.30
N ALA A 112 0.52 -7.59 10.62
CA ALA A 112 1.20 -7.49 11.90
C ALA A 112 0.18 -7.41 13.06
N ALA A 113 0.32 -8.29 14.06
CA ALA A 113 -0.59 -8.32 15.21
C ALA A 113 -0.46 -7.09 16.13
N ARG A 114 0.61 -6.30 15.98
CA ARG A 114 0.82 -5.04 16.70
C ARG A 114 1.09 -3.91 15.71
N PRO A 115 0.62 -2.68 16.01
CA PRO A 115 0.89 -1.54 15.16
C PRO A 115 2.41 -1.29 15.09
N PRO A 116 3.01 -1.22 13.89
CA PRO A 116 4.46 -1.10 13.73
C PRO A 116 4.98 0.24 14.25
N GLY A 117 6.08 0.26 14.99
CA GLY A 117 6.70 1.50 15.47
C GLY A 117 7.22 2.37 14.32
N VAL A 118 7.33 3.70 14.54
CA VAL A 118 7.83 4.65 13.51
C VAL A 118 9.22 4.29 12.99
N ARG A 119 10.07 3.73 13.86
CA ARG A 119 11.46 3.30 13.52
C ARG A 119 11.50 2.22 12.43
N LEU A 120 10.44 1.42 12.31
CA LEU A 120 10.32 0.39 11.29
C LEU A 120 9.53 0.89 10.07
N LEU A 121 8.52 1.72 10.30
CA LEU A 121 7.72 2.29 9.21
C LEU A 121 8.52 3.19 8.28
N LEU A 122 9.44 3.99 8.80
CA LEU A 122 10.21 4.91 7.97
C LEU A 122 11.07 4.17 6.92
N PRO A 123 11.95 3.22 7.28
CA PRO A 123 12.74 2.50 6.29
C PRO A 123 11.86 1.65 5.36
N VAL A 124 10.83 0.97 5.89
CA VAL A 124 9.92 0.16 5.06
C VAL A 124 9.14 1.03 4.08
N GLY A 125 8.69 2.22 4.50
CA GLY A 125 7.99 3.18 3.65
C GLY A 125 8.88 3.74 2.54
N VAL A 126 10.17 3.98 2.82
CA VAL A 126 11.15 4.40 1.81
C VAL A 126 11.35 3.31 0.77
N VAL A 127 11.61 2.06 1.20
CA VAL A 127 11.77 0.93 0.28
C VAL A 127 10.48 0.71 -0.52
N TRP A 128 9.32 0.76 0.15
CA TRP A 128 8.02 0.66 -0.51
C TRP A 128 7.88 1.70 -1.63
N LEU A 129 8.15 2.98 -1.35
CA LEU A 129 8.00 4.06 -2.32
C LEU A 129 9.00 3.95 -3.47
N LEU A 130 10.19 3.43 -3.22
CA LEU A 130 11.24 3.22 -4.22
C LEU A 130 10.87 2.14 -5.24
N PHE A 131 10.21 1.07 -4.79
CA PHE A 131 9.77 -0.02 -5.66
C PHE A 131 8.34 0.16 -6.19
N PHE A 132 7.55 1.06 -5.60
CA PHE A 132 6.16 1.34 -5.99
C PHE A 132 5.97 1.70 -7.48
N PRO A 133 6.86 2.48 -8.14
CA PRO A 133 6.74 2.78 -9.56
C PRO A 133 6.75 1.57 -10.49
N ASN A 134 7.42 0.47 -10.10
CA ASN A 134 7.50 -0.72 -10.93
C ASN A 134 6.13 -1.35 -11.17
N ALA A 135 5.20 -1.23 -10.23
CA ALA A 135 3.90 -1.88 -10.35
C ALA A 135 3.03 -1.21 -11.45
N PRO A 136 2.85 0.12 -11.48
CA PRO A 136 2.24 0.81 -12.63
C PRO A 136 3.06 0.76 -13.93
N TYR A 137 4.38 0.59 -13.85
CA TYR A 137 5.25 0.51 -15.01
C TYR A 137 4.87 -0.58 -16.00
N LEU A 138 4.36 -1.73 -15.51
CA LEU A 138 3.92 -2.85 -16.36
C LEU A 138 2.84 -2.44 -17.38
N VAL A 139 2.06 -1.40 -17.11
CA VAL A 139 1.09 -0.85 -18.08
C VAL A 139 1.79 -0.32 -19.34
N THR A 140 2.98 0.25 -19.18
CA THR A 140 3.76 0.76 -20.31
C THR A 140 4.49 -0.35 -21.08
N ASP A 141 4.59 -1.56 -20.53
CA ASP A 141 5.20 -2.67 -21.27
C ASP A 141 4.35 -3.12 -22.47
N LEU A 142 3.09 -2.66 -22.58
CA LEU A 142 2.28 -2.74 -23.80
C LEU A 142 2.98 -2.14 -25.02
N PHE A 143 3.90 -1.20 -24.85
CA PHE A 143 4.71 -0.68 -25.95
C PHE A 143 5.63 -1.73 -26.60
N HIS A 144 5.82 -2.90 -25.99
CA HIS A 144 6.56 -4.02 -26.59
C HIS A 144 5.68 -4.95 -27.44
N LEU A 145 4.38 -4.68 -27.51
CA LEU A 145 3.44 -5.45 -28.33
C LEU A 145 3.70 -5.15 -29.81
N VAL A 146 4.31 -6.12 -30.48
CA VAL A 146 4.60 -6.09 -31.92
C VAL A 146 4.24 -7.47 -32.47
N PRO A 147 3.64 -7.57 -33.66
CA PRO A 147 3.39 -8.85 -34.30
C PRO A 147 4.68 -9.68 -34.42
N ARG A 148 4.64 -10.93 -33.95
CA ARG A 148 5.75 -11.88 -34.01
C ARG A 148 5.28 -13.19 -34.62
N PRO A 149 6.09 -13.86 -35.44
CA PRO A 149 5.75 -15.17 -35.96
C PRO A 149 5.68 -16.21 -34.83
N GLY A 150 4.91 -17.28 -35.04
CA GLY A 150 4.83 -18.43 -34.12
C GLY A 150 3.69 -18.38 -33.09
N VAL A 151 3.13 -17.20 -32.78
CA VAL A 151 2.00 -17.06 -31.84
C VAL A 151 1.02 -15.99 -32.35
N PRO A 152 -0.31 -16.19 -32.23
CA PRO A 152 -1.28 -15.17 -32.61
C PRO A 152 -1.11 -13.86 -31.83
N TYR A 153 -1.29 -12.72 -32.51
CA TYR A 153 -1.14 -11.39 -31.90
C TYR A 153 -2.01 -11.16 -30.65
N TRP A 154 -3.24 -11.70 -30.64
CA TRP A 154 -4.16 -11.58 -29.51
C TRP A 154 -3.64 -12.26 -28.24
N TYR A 155 -2.79 -13.29 -28.40
CA TYR A 155 -2.21 -14.01 -27.28
C TYR A 155 -1.14 -13.16 -26.59
N ASP A 156 -0.23 -12.56 -27.37
CA ASP A 156 0.79 -11.64 -26.83
C ASP A 156 0.13 -10.41 -26.17
N LEU A 157 -0.97 -9.90 -26.75
CA LEU A 157 -1.79 -8.87 -26.12
C LEU A 157 -2.38 -9.33 -24.78
N ALA A 158 -3.02 -10.51 -24.73
CA ALA A 158 -3.63 -11.05 -23.52
C ALA A 158 -2.59 -11.29 -22.40
N LEU A 159 -1.40 -11.78 -22.77
CA LEU A 159 -0.27 -12.00 -21.88
C LEU A 159 0.23 -10.68 -21.27
N ILE A 160 0.50 -9.67 -22.09
CA ILE A 160 1.00 -8.39 -21.57
C ILE A 160 -0.10 -7.71 -20.74
N MET A 161 -1.36 -7.78 -21.17
CA MET A 161 -2.49 -7.25 -20.40
C MET A 161 -2.67 -7.95 -19.06
N SER A 162 -2.44 -9.26 -18.97
CA SER A 162 -2.50 -9.97 -17.69
C SER A 162 -1.39 -9.54 -16.75
N CYS A 163 -0.17 -9.29 -17.25
CA CYS A 163 0.92 -8.72 -16.48
C CYS A 163 0.59 -7.29 -16.02
N ALA A 164 0.12 -6.42 -16.92
CA ALA A 164 -0.28 -5.05 -16.61
C ALA A 164 -1.40 -4.99 -15.55
N TRP A 165 -2.38 -5.89 -15.66
CA TRP A 165 -3.43 -6.05 -14.66
C TRP A 165 -2.87 -6.40 -13.28
N ASN A 166 -1.98 -7.38 -13.20
CA ASN A 166 -1.35 -7.75 -11.93
C ASN A 166 -0.53 -6.58 -11.35
N GLY A 167 0.25 -5.88 -12.17
CA GLY A 167 0.98 -4.69 -11.74
C GLY A 167 0.07 -3.63 -11.12
N LEU A 168 -1.04 -3.28 -11.79
CA LEU A 168 -2.01 -2.33 -11.25
C LEU A 168 -2.69 -2.80 -9.97
N MET A 169 -3.14 -4.05 -9.92
CA MET A 169 -3.83 -4.58 -8.73
C MET A 169 -2.90 -4.68 -7.52
N LEU A 170 -1.64 -5.08 -7.71
CA LEU A 170 -0.62 -5.07 -6.66
C LEU A 170 -0.32 -3.64 -6.19
N ALA A 171 -0.20 -2.68 -7.12
CA ALA A 171 -0.04 -1.27 -6.79
C ALA A 171 -1.19 -0.75 -5.92
N TYR A 172 -2.45 -0.95 -6.35
CA TYR A 172 -3.61 -0.46 -5.62
C TYR A 172 -3.81 -1.16 -4.28
N ALA A 173 -3.64 -2.48 -4.21
CA ALA A 173 -3.72 -3.22 -2.95
C ALA A 173 -2.66 -2.70 -1.95
N SER A 174 -1.43 -2.50 -2.42
CA SER A 174 -0.35 -1.99 -1.57
C SER A 174 -0.58 -0.54 -1.11
N LEU A 175 -1.14 0.29 -1.98
CA LEU A 175 -1.47 1.68 -1.67
C LEU A 175 -2.65 1.78 -0.70
N LEU A 176 -3.65 0.90 -0.79
CA LEU A 176 -4.75 0.83 0.17
C LEU A 176 -4.24 0.56 1.59
N ASP A 177 -3.29 -0.37 1.73
CA ASP A 177 -2.68 -0.70 3.02
C ASP A 177 -1.92 0.48 3.61
N MET A 178 -1.04 1.09 2.82
CA MET A 178 -0.26 2.25 3.25
C MET A 178 -1.13 3.48 3.52
N HIS A 179 -2.12 3.76 2.67
CA HIS A 179 -3.07 4.85 2.90
C HIS A 179 -3.85 4.62 4.19
N THR A 180 -4.33 3.40 4.46
CA THR A 180 -5.05 3.09 5.70
C THR A 180 -4.16 3.32 6.92
N LEU A 181 -2.91 2.88 6.87
CA LEU A 181 -1.93 3.10 7.94
C LEU A 181 -1.68 4.59 8.19
N VAL A 182 -1.44 5.38 7.14
CA VAL A 182 -1.22 6.83 7.26
C VAL A 182 -2.48 7.53 7.79
N ARG A 183 -3.66 7.16 7.28
CA ARG A 183 -4.94 7.70 7.73
C ARG A 183 -5.20 7.44 9.21
N GLN A 184 -4.90 6.25 9.70
CA GLN A 184 -5.09 5.89 11.11
C GLN A 184 -4.17 6.68 12.06
N ARG A 185 -2.98 7.11 11.60
CA ARG A 185 -2.02 7.83 12.44
C ARG A 185 -2.06 9.34 12.30
N LEU A 186 -2.26 9.83 11.09
CA LEU A 186 -2.13 11.24 10.72
C LEU A 186 -3.47 11.85 10.29
N GLY A 187 -4.52 11.06 10.19
CA GLY A 187 -5.86 11.51 9.84
C GLY A 187 -6.19 11.42 8.34
N PHE A 188 -7.46 11.68 8.03
CA PHE A 188 -8.04 11.49 6.70
C PHE A 188 -7.34 12.28 5.60
N TRP A 189 -7.11 13.58 5.83
CA TRP A 189 -6.51 14.47 4.82
C TRP A 189 -5.07 14.05 4.48
N LEU A 190 -4.25 13.77 5.49
CA LEU A 190 -2.86 13.34 5.28
C LEU A 190 -2.78 11.96 4.60
N GLY A 191 -3.75 11.07 4.84
CA GLY A 191 -3.88 9.83 4.08
C GLY A 191 -4.06 10.05 2.58
N TRP A 192 -4.94 10.97 2.19
CA TRP A 192 -5.18 11.29 0.78
C TRP A 192 -4.03 12.04 0.13
N VAL A 193 -3.41 12.98 0.85
CA VAL A 193 -2.20 13.68 0.39
C VAL A 193 -1.10 12.65 0.13
N PHE A 194 -0.84 11.75 1.08
CA PHE A 194 0.12 10.65 0.91
C PHE A 194 -0.18 9.82 -0.33
N ALA A 195 -1.43 9.34 -0.50
CA ALA A 195 -1.78 8.49 -1.62
C ALA A 195 -1.60 9.21 -2.97
N THR A 196 -2.04 10.47 -3.04
CA THR A 196 -1.95 11.31 -4.22
C THR A 196 -0.50 11.59 -4.60
N VAL A 197 0.35 11.91 -3.63
CA VAL A 197 1.80 12.12 -3.84
C VAL A 197 2.49 10.83 -4.26
N ALA A 198 2.21 9.70 -3.60
CA ALA A 198 2.80 8.42 -3.95
C ALA A 198 2.46 8.02 -5.40
N LEU A 199 1.21 8.24 -5.83
CA LEU A 199 0.80 8.01 -7.22
C LEU A 199 1.48 8.97 -8.21
N GLY A 200 1.69 10.23 -7.83
CA GLY A 200 2.38 11.21 -8.68
C GLY A 200 3.85 10.87 -8.87
N LEU A 201 4.53 10.50 -7.78
CA LEU A 201 5.90 10.00 -7.81
C LEU A 201 6.01 8.70 -8.61
N SER A 202 5.02 7.82 -8.49
CA SER A 202 4.92 6.59 -9.29
C SER A 202 4.81 6.89 -10.77
N ALA A 203 3.90 7.80 -11.16
CA ALA A 203 3.73 8.22 -12.55
C ALA A 203 5.00 8.86 -13.14
N PHE A 204 5.72 9.65 -12.34
CA PHE A 204 7.03 10.17 -12.73
C PHE A 204 8.08 9.05 -12.87
N GLY A 205 8.11 8.10 -11.93
CA GLY A 205 8.95 6.91 -12.00
C GLY A 205 8.69 6.06 -13.24
N VAL A 206 7.43 5.96 -13.69
CA VAL A 206 7.09 5.31 -14.97
C VAL A 206 7.76 6.02 -16.15
N TYR A 207 7.78 7.35 -16.15
CA TYR A 207 8.52 8.11 -17.17
C TYR A 207 10.03 7.82 -17.12
N LEU A 208 10.63 7.84 -15.92
CA LEU A 208 12.06 7.53 -15.74
C LEU A 208 12.40 6.13 -16.26
N GLY A 209 11.58 5.12 -15.94
CA GLY A 209 11.80 3.77 -16.42
C GLY A 209 11.60 3.62 -17.92
N ARG A 210 10.60 4.28 -18.50
CA ARG A 210 10.22 3.97 -19.88
C ARG A 210 11.07 4.73 -20.89
N PHE A 211 11.39 5.98 -20.58
CA PHE A 211 12.09 6.88 -21.49
C PHE A 211 13.58 7.00 -21.18
N LEU A 212 13.94 6.98 -19.89
CA LEU A 212 15.35 7.04 -19.46
C LEU A 212 15.94 5.67 -19.11
N ARG A 213 15.12 4.60 -19.12
CA ARG A 213 15.53 3.21 -18.86
C ARG A 213 16.11 2.97 -17.46
N PHE A 214 15.76 3.82 -16.49
CA PHE A 214 16.13 3.62 -15.10
C PHE A 214 15.23 2.61 -14.40
N ASN A 215 15.81 1.72 -13.61
CA ASN A 215 15.10 0.81 -12.72
C ASN A 215 15.31 1.22 -11.26
N SER A 216 14.53 0.65 -10.35
CA SER A 216 14.72 0.85 -8.90
C SER A 216 16.12 0.51 -8.40
N TRP A 217 16.85 -0.36 -9.10
CA TRP A 217 18.23 -0.72 -8.76
C TRP A 217 19.26 0.38 -9.13
N ASP A 218 18.94 1.28 -10.06
CA ASP A 218 19.86 2.33 -10.52
C ASP A 218 20.13 3.41 -9.48
N ILE A 219 19.32 3.48 -8.42
CA ILE A 219 19.60 4.31 -7.25
C ILE A 219 20.91 3.88 -6.57
N ILE A 220 21.28 2.60 -6.68
CA ILE A 220 22.52 2.05 -6.11
C ILE A 220 23.62 1.99 -7.16
N SER A 221 23.32 1.50 -8.37
CA SER A 221 24.34 1.33 -9.41
C SER A 221 24.78 2.63 -10.08
N ASN A 222 23.87 3.60 -10.28
CA ASN A 222 24.13 4.84 -11.00
C ASN A 222 23.44 6.08 -10.38
N PRO A 223 23.65 6.39 -9.08
CA PRO A 223 22.92 7.43 -8.37
C PRO A 223 23.10 8.84 -8.96
N PHE A 224 24.31 9.18 -9.41
CA PHE A 224 24.64 10.53 -9.89
C PHE A 224 23.94 10.86 -11.21
N THR A 225 23.94 9.91 -12.16
CA THR A 225 23.26 10.07 -13.45
C THR A 225 21.76 10.21 -13.24
N LEU A 226 21.17 9.33 -12.41
CA LEU A 226 19.76 9.41 -12.05
C LEU A 226 19.40 10.77 -11.44
N PHE A 227 20.19 11.24 -10.47
CA PHE A 227 19.96 12.52 -9.82
C PHE A 227 20.07 13.70 -10.78
N TYR A 228 21.10 13.71 -11.63
CA TYR A 228 21.29 14.75 -12.64
C TYR A 228 20.12 14.80 -13.63
N ASP A 229 19.66 13.64 -14.11
CA ASP A 229 18.53 13.55 -15.03
C ASP A 229 17.24 14.05 -14.39
N ILE A 230 16.96 13.65 -13.15
CA ILE A 230 15.81 14.17 -12.39
C ILE A 230 15.90 15.70 -12.29
N LEU A 231 17.05 16.22 -11.85
CA LEU A 231 17.25 17.65 -11.64
C LEU A 231 17.05 18.46 -12.93
N GLN A 232 17.56 17.98 -14.07
CA GLN A 232 17.34 18.64 -15.36
C GLN A 232 15.86 18.76 -15.74
N ARG A 233 15.02 17.77 -15.39
CA ARG A 233 13.57 17.80 -15.71
C ARG A 233 12.83 18.83 -14.87
N PHE A 234 13.27 19.06 -13.63
CA PHE A 234 12.72 20.07 -12.73
C PHE A 234 13.24 21.49 -13.04
N LEU A 235 14.51 21.63 -13.41
CA LEU A 235 15.11 22.94 -13.76
C LEU A 235 14.63 23.46 -15.13
N HIS A 236 14.35 22.56 -16.08
CA HIS A 236 13.90 22.92 -17.42
C HIS A 236 12.57 22.24 -17.80
N PRO A 237 11.46 22.57 -17.13
CA PRO A 237 10.18 21.89 -17.33
C PRO A 237 9.60 22.14 -18.72
N LEU A 238 9.78 23.35 -19.27
CA LEU A 238 9.30 23.72 -20.60
C LEU A 238 10.04 23.01 -21.75
N HIS A 239 11.27 22.55 -21.51
CA HIS A 239 12.04 21.72 -22.46
C HIS A 239 11.65 20.24 -22.33
N ASN A 240 11.27 19.80 -21.13
CA ASN A 240 10.92 18.41 -20.83
C ASN A 240 9.40 18.17 -20.84
N ARG A 241 8.69 18.72 -21.85
CA ARG A 241 7.21 18.63 -21.94
C ARG A 241 6.69 17.19 -21.93
N GLN A 242 7.43 16.27 -22.54
CA GLN A 242 7.08 14.85 -22.56
C GLN A 242 7.09 14.24 -21.15
N ALA A 243 8.07 14.60 -20.31
CA ALA A 243 8.16 14.11 -18.93
C ALA A 243 6.91 14.48 -18.14
N TRP A 244 6.53 15.76 -18.20
CA TRP A 244 5.37 16.28 -17.49
C TRP A 244 4.05 15.79 -18.08
N GLY A 245 3.94 15.69 -19.41
CA GLY A 245 2.76 15.16 -20.08
C GLY A 245 2.48 13.71 -19.69
N VAL A 246 3.48 12.84 -19.76
CA VAL A 246 3.35 11.44 -19.32
C VAL A 246 3.01 11.37 -17.84
N THR A 247 3.73 12.12 -17.00
CA THR A 247 3.52 12.11 -15.54
C THR A 247 2.10 12.52 -15.17
N VAL A 248 1.58 13.62 -15.73
CA VAL A 248 0.22 14.12 -15.41
C VAL A 248 -0.85 13.14 -15.89
N VAL A 249 -0.73 12.61 -17.11
CA VAL A 249 -1.70 11.66 -17.66
C VAL A 249 -1.71 10.36 -16.86
N PHE A 250 -0.55 9.77 -16.58
CA PHE A 250 -0.45 8.55 -15.77
C PHE A 250 -0.89 8.80 -14.33
N TRP A 251 -0.57 9.96 -13.75
CA TRP A 251 -1.01 10.30 -12.40
C TRP A 251 -2.53 10.37 -12.31
N ALA A 252 -3.18 11.05 -13.26
CA ALA A 252 -4.64 11.10 -13.34
C ALA A 252 -5.26 9.70 -13.52
N PHE A 253 -4.72 8.91 -14.46
CA PHE A 253 -5.14 7.53 -14.70
C PHE A 253 -5.05 6.66 -13.43
N LEU A 254 -3.90 6.70 -12.76
CA LEU A 254 -3.68 5.92 -11.55
C LEU A 254 -4.54 6.39 -10.38
N LEU A 255 -4.74 7.70 -10.23
CA LEU A 255 -5.58 8.29 -9.18
C LEU A 255 -7.05 7.90 -9.35
N ILE A 256 -7.56 7.97 -10.58
CA ILE A 256 -8.93 7.53 -10.91
C ILE A 256 -9.07 6.04 -10.62
N GLY A 257 -8.17 5.20 -11.13
CA GLY A 257 -8.23 3.75 -10.90
C GLY A 257 -8.15 3.40 -9.42
N TYR A 258 -7.28 4.07 -8.66
CA TYR A 258 -7.21 3.90 -7.21
C TYR A 258 -8.52 4.27 -6.50
N ALA A 259 -9.10 5.43 -6.85
CA ALA A 259 -10.38 5.87 -6.30
C ALA A 259 -11.51 4.86 -6.61
N THR A 260 -11.56 4.35 -7.84
CA THR A 260 -12.54 3.33 -8.26
C THR A 260 -12.42 2.06 -7.44
N VAL A 261 -11.21 1.49 -7.31
CA VAL A 261 -10.98 0.27 -6.52
C VAL A 261 -11.39 0.47 -5.07
N ARG A 262 -11.04 1.63 -4.48
CA ARG A 262 -11.40 1.96 -3.11
C ARG A 262 -12.91 2.06 -2.91
N LEU A 263 -13.63 2.74 -3.80
CA LEU A 263 -15.09 2.89 -3.73
C LEU A 263 -15.82 1.55 -3.88
N LEU A 264 -15.34 0.68 -4.78
CA LEU A 264 -15.89 -0.67 -4.93
C LEU A 264 -15.65 -1.53 -3.69
N GLY A 265 -14.49 -1.40 -3.05
CA GLY A 265 -14.19 -2.10 -1.79
C GLY A 265 -15.11 -1.66 -0.63
N GLN A 266 -15.36 -0.36 -0.48
CA GLN A 266 -16.16 0.18 0.63
C GLN A 266 -17.64 -0.21 0.58
N ARG A 267 -18.23 -0.39 -0.61
CA ARG A 267 -19.64 -0.81 -0.74
C ARG A 267 -19.91 -2.18 -0.10
N LYS A 268 -18.89 -3.04 0.00
CA LYS A 268 -19.02 -4.38 0.57
C LYS A 268 -19.13 -4.37 2.10
N GLU A 269 -18.65 -3.32 2.76
CA GLU A 269 -18.74 -3.17 4.23
C GLU A 269 -20.11 -2.64 4.65
N LEU A 270 -20.67 -1.68 3.90
CA LEU A 270 -21.98 -1.07 4.21
C LEU A 270 -23.17 -2.00 3.95
N GLY A 271 -23.06 -2.94 3.02
CA GLY A 271 -24.12 -3.93 2.73
C GLY A 271 -24.18 -5.10 3.72
N ILE A 272 -23.22 -5.23 4.62
CA ILE A 272 -23.21 -6.26 5.69
C ILE A 272 -23.87 -5.74 6.97
N GLU A 273 -23.96 -4.42 7.16
CA GLU A 273 -24.64 -3.82 8.33
C GLU A 273 -26.16 -3.68 8.14
N GLU A 274 -26.69 -3.82 6.92
CA GLU A 274 -28.14 -3.76 6.63
C GLU A 274 -28.83 -5.15 6.52
N GLN A 275 -28.13 -6.25 6.81
CA GLN A 275 -28.70 -7.61 6.87
C GLN A 275 -28.63 -8.19 8.29
#